data_AF-A0A0A1TYJ4-F1
#
_entry.id   AF-A0A0A1TYJ4-F1
#
_cell.length_a   1.000
_cell.length_b   1.000
_cell.length_c   1.000
_cell.angle_alpha   90.00
_cell.angle_beta   90.00
_cell.angle_gamma   90.00
#
_symmetry.space_group_name_H-M   'P 1'
#
loop_
_entity.id
_entity.type
_entity.pdbx_description
1 polymer ?
#
loop_
_entity_poly.entity_id
_entity_poly.type
_entity_poly.pdbx_seq_one_letter_code
_entity_poly.pdbx_strand_id
1 'polypeptide(L)'
;MNTRLEMVYLTNVLLYIQQETTLRYFRQVNKKAQDAIRCLKINPRSIYYSYDFLFNFFPHLNTLTGNLETLQHSLTKIQLDQITWIDCSNTLTLPEAYSLNILNKIITILVNIESLQFISQKCRNVRKVVINTDDDLTIPDVKFFRLQKFIVKNCTDKKLELNILQFAATNPEVFIGMLNYNNDDIDIADCLNTRFKIIQHVANSEEELKINTVFTDVKKALDISPITIKKLDLNTLNPEKMYKLKYLKATPTKPPTKISLKIEDNTAKVIDFSKYTSVDNIKLLFEKSVAVSLVLPVMSNPYLHELKVLNVMSKSDNPIDFVGCNGCENLTVIHIECNIKRIVINTHKKVHLVLINTSKSRASLYFQIAPNCKYCAIKGNFDLENISFNNTGMDSLFEFNGWESLQKVKFYIGNDVKRYQARVAAKRICDILGRIINIEFCGKENTINI
;
A
#
# COMPACT_ATOMS: atom_id res chain seq x y z
N MET A 1 -44.02 -13.24 -22.55
CA MET A 1 -43.58 -14.45 -21.81
C MET A 1 -43.30 -14.04 -20.37
N ASN A 2 -44.02 -14.58 -19.38
CA ASN A 2 -43.72 -14.36 -17.96
C ASN A 2 -42.66 -15.37 -17.51
N THR A 3 -41.39 -15.02 -17.67
CA THR A 3 -40.25 -15.80 -17.16
C THR A 3 -40.26 -15.77 -15.64
N ARG A 4 -40.74 -16.85 -15.02
CA ARG A 4 -40.68 -17.03 -13.57
C ARG A 4 -39.26 -17.44 -13.19
N LEU A 5 -38.60 -16.69 -12.31
CA LEU A 5 -37.30 -17.09 -11.74
C LEU A 5 -37.41 -18.45 -11.06
N GLU A 6 -36.43 -19.32 -11.33
CA GLU A 6 -36.31 -20.62 -10.68
C GLU A 6 -35.80 -20.47 -9.25
N MET A 7 -36.08 -21.47 -8.42
CA MET A 7 -35.74 -21.46 -7.00
C MET A 7 -34.23 -21.33 -6.76
N VAL A 8 -33.40 -21.95 -7.61
CA VAL A 8 -31.93 -21.85 -7.49
C VAL A 8 -31.43 -20.41 -7.61
N TYR A 9 -32.00 -19.61 -8.52
CA TYR A 9 -31.63 -18.21 -8.67
C TYR A 9 -32.08 -17.38 -7.48
N LEU A 10 -33.29 -17.64 -6.97
CA LEU A 10 -33.80 -16.97 -5.76
C LEU A 10 -32.93 -17.26 -4.53
N THR A 11 -32.51 -18.51 -4.35
CA THR A 11 -31.59 -18.90 -3.27
C THR A 11 -30.22 -18.26 -3.43
N ASN A 12 -29.71 -18.15 -4.66
CA ASN A 12 -28.44 -17.44 -4.91
C ASN A 12 -28.55 -15.95 -4.57
N VAL A 13 -29.66 -15.30 -4.93
CA VAL A 13 -29.91 -13.88 -4.58
C VAL A 13 -29.84 -13.67 -3.07
N LEU A 14 -30.42 -14.57 -2.27
CA LEU A 14 -30.39 -14.49 -0.80
C LEU A 14 -28.97 -14.39 -0.23
N LEU A 15 -27.97 -15.04 -0.86
CA LEU A 15 -26.57 -15.02 -0.40
C LEU A 15 -25.91 -13.64 -0.52
N TYR A 16 -26.46 -12.77 -1.37
CA TYR A 16 -25.94 -11.43 -1.66
C TYR A 16 -26.74 -10.32 -0.98
N ILE A 17 -27.87 -10.62 -0.32
CA ILE A 17 -28.64 -9.60 0.40
C ILE A 17 -27.93 -9.24 1.71
N GLN A 18 -27.54 -7.98 1.82
CA GLN A 18 -26.76 -7.47 2.95
C GLN A 18 -27.63 -6.86 4.07
N GLN A 19 -28.85 -6.42 3.77
CA GLN A 19 -29.72 -5.72 4.72
C GLN A 19 -30.90 -6.58 5.19
N GLU A 20 -31.21 -6.49 6.48
CA GLU A 20 -32.27 -7.30 7.12
C GLU A 20 -33.66 -6.89 6.60
N THR A 21 -33.87 -5.60 6.41
CA THR A 21 -35.07 -5.01 5.82
C THR A 21 -35.33 -5.62 4.44
N THR A 22 -34.31 -5.72 3.60
CA THR A 22 -34.39 -6.31 2.26
C THR A 22 -34.73 -7.80 2.32
N LEU A 23 -34.21 -8.57 3.29
CA LEU A 23 -34.63 -9.95 3.51
C LEU A 23 -36.11 -10.04 3.90
N ARG A 24 -36.57 -9.18 4.82
CA ARG A 24 -37.97 -9.13 5.25
C ARG A 24 -38.91 -8.82 4.09
N TYR A 25 -38.54 -7.88 3.22
CA TYR A 25 -39.27 -7.59 1.99
C TYR A 25 -39.24 -8.77 1.01
N PHE A 26 -38.08 -9.40 0.81
CA PHE A 26 -37.95 -10.57 -0.07
C PHE A 26 -38.93 -11.69 0.32
N ARG A 27 -39.06 -11.98 1.62
CA ARG A 27 -40.02 -12.97 2.15
C ARG A 27 -41.48 -12.65 1.80
N GLN A 28 -41.82 -11.38 1.60
CA GLN A 28 -43.19 -10.92 1.30
C GLN A 28 -43.50 -10.90 -0.20
N VAL A 29 -42.50 -11.02 -1.08
CA VAL A 29 -42.69 -10.90 -2.53
C VAL A 29 -43.65 -11.96 -3.07
N ASN A 30 -43.40 -13.24 -2.78
CA ASN A 30 -44.28 -14.36 -3.15
C ASN A 30 -43.91 -15.66 -2.40
N LYS A 31 -44.73 -16.70 -2.57
CA LYS A 31 -44.49 -18.04 -1.98
C LYS A 31 -43.14 -18.64 -2.37
N LYS A 32 -42.68 -18.48 -3.62
CA LYS A 32 -41.38 -19.01 -4.06
C LYS A 32 -40.20 -18.38 -3.32
N ALA A 33 -40.30 -17.09 -2.97
CA ALA A 33 -39.29 -16.41 -2.17
C ALA A 33 -39.24 -16.97 -0.74
N GLN A 34 -40.39 -17.31 -0.15
CA GLN A 34 -40.46 -17.99 1.15
C GLN A 34 -39.86 -19.40 1.08
N ASP A 35 -40.17 -20.14 0.02
CA ASP A 35 -39.61 -21.48 -0.18
C ASP A 35 -38.09 -21.42 -0.38
N ALA A 36 -37.57 -20.42 -1.11
CA ALA A 36 -36.13 -20.20 -1.26
C ALA A 36 -35.42 -19.92 0.07
N ILE A 37 -36.04 -19.14 0.96
CA ILE A 37 -35.52 -18.90 2.33
C ILE A 37 -35.42 -20.22 3.11
N ARG A 38 -36.44 -21.08 3.02
CA ARG A 38 -36.45 -22.39 3.68
C ARG A 38 -35.39 -23.33 3.08
N CYS A 39 -35.13 -23.24 1.78
CA CYS A 39 -34.13 -24.07 1.12
C CYS A 39 -32.68 -23.64 1.41
N LEU A 40 -32.46 -22.45 1.97
CA LEU A 40 -31.11 -21.95 2.24
C LEU A 40 -30.49 -22.69 3.43
N LYS A 41 -29.34 -23.35 3.19
CA LYS A 41 -28.61 -24.15 4.19
C LYS A 41 -27.36 -23.49 4.75
N ILE A 42 -26.94 -22.38 4.15
CA ILE A 42 -25.76 -21.59 4.52
C ILE A 42 -26.17 -20.15 4.78
N ASN A 43 -25.56 -19.48 5.74
CA ASN A 43 -25.93 -18.09 6.04
C ASN A 43 -25.47 -17.16 4.92
N PRO A 44 -26.23 -16.08 4.64
CA PRO A 44 -25.75 -15.00 3.78
C PRO A 44 -24.46 -14.38 4.32
N ARG A 45 -23.64 -13.81 3.43
CA ARG A 45 -22.33 -13.22 3.78
C ARG A 45 -22.39 -11.92 4.61
N SER A 46 -23.59 -11.46 4.98
CA SER A 46 -23.73 -10.19 5.69
C SER A 46 -23.23 -10.28 7.13
N ILE A 47 -22.39 -9.33 7.51
CA ILE A 47 -21.75 -9.19 8.82
C ILE A 47 -22.75 -8.63 9.87
N TYR A 48 -23.96 -8.25 9.47
CA TYR A 48 -24.87 -7.43 10.29
C TYR A 48 -26.10 -8.15 10.85
N TYR A 49 -26.22 -9.47 10.68
CA TYR A 49 -27.35 -10.22 11.24
C TYR A 49 -27.00 -10.79 12.60
N SER A 50 -27.87 -10.58 13.60
CA SER A 50 -27.79 -11.34 14.84
C SER A 50 -28.02 -12.83 14.57
N TYR A 51 -27.37 -13.70 15.34
CA TYR A 51 -27.58 -15.15 15.19
C TYR A 51 -29.04 -15.53 15.45
N ASP A 52 -29.70 -14.89 16.43
CA ASP A 52 -31.12 -15.12 16.67
C ASP A 52 -31.99 -14.80 15.46
N PHE A 53 -31.70 -13.72 14.73
CA PHE A 53 -32.39 -13.45 13.48
C PHE A 53 -32.10 -14.54 12.45
N LEU A 54 -30.84 -14.94 12.27
CA LEU A 54 -30.44 -15.94 11.28
C LEU A 54 -31.16 -17.28 11.47
N PHE A 55 -31.17 -17.82 12.69
CA PHE A 55 -31.82 -19.09 12.98
C PHE A 55 -33.35 -19.02 12.89
N ASN A 56 -33.94 -17.89 13.27
CA ASN A 56 -35.39 -17.69 13.12
C ASN A 56 -35.82 -17.50 11.66
N PHE A 57 -35.00 -16.81 10.87
CA PHE A 57 -35.33 -16.47 9.49
C PHE A 57 -34.99 -17.59 8.50
N PHE A 58 -33.90 -18.33 8.73
CA PHE A 58 -33.44 -19.44 7.90
C PHE A 58 -33.53 -20.76 8.69
N PRO A 59 -34.70 -21.43 8.71
CA PRO A 59 -34.97 -22.55 9.61
C PRO A 59 -34.21 -23.85 9.31
N HIS A 60 -33.57 -23.94 8.14
CA HIS A 60 -32.81 -25.13 7.72
C HIS A 60 -31.31 -24.82 7.55
N LEU A 61 -30.86 -23.73 8.18
CA LEU A 61 -29.46 -23.37 8.28
C LEU A 61 -28.68 -24.49 8.98
N ASN A 62 -27.68 -25.05 8.31
CA ASN A 62 -26.85 -26.10 8.87
C ASN A 62 -25.35 -25.85 8.67
N THR A 63 -25.00 -24.80 7.93
CA THR A 63 -23.62 -24.35 7.70
C THR A 63 -23.50 -22.88 8.10
N LEU A 64 -22.56 -22.56 8.99
CA LEU A 64 -22.24 -21.19 9.35
C LEU A 64 -20.89 -20.75 8.78
N THR A 65 -20.87 -19.60 8.14
CA THR A 65 -19.67 -18.89 7.70
C THR A 65 -19.42 -17.70 8.63
N GLY A 66 -18.24 -17.61 9.24
CA GLY A 66 -17.92 -16.50 10.15
C GLY A 66 -16.64 -16.72 10.97
N ASN A 67 -16.39 -15.78 11.89
CA ASN A 67 -15.31 -15.87 12.86
C ASN A 67 -15.69 -16.88 13.97
N LEU A 68 -14.84 -17.88 14.21
CA LEU A 68 -15.06 -18.90 15.25
C LEU A 68 -15.14 -18.33 16.66
N GLU A 69 -14.35 -17.31 16.98
CA GLU A 69 -14.37 -16.65 18.29
C GLU A 69 -15.77 -16.07 18.54
N THR A 70 -16.30 -15.33 17.57
CA THR A 70 -17.65 -14.77 17.65
C THR A 70 -18.72 -15.86 17.74
N LEU A 71 -18.60 -16.93 16.94
CA LEU A 71 -19.54 -18.06 16.94
C LEU A 71 -19.58 -18.77 18.30
N GLN A 72 -18.41 -19.02 18.90
CA GLN A 72 -18.32 -19.69 20.19
C GLN A 72 -18.96 -18.88 21.32
N HIS A 73 -18.78 -17.56 21.31
CA HIS A 73 -19.32 -16.70 22.36
C HIS A 73 -20.79 -16.34 22.18
N SER A 74 -21.28 -16.34 20.92
CA SER A 74 -22.62 -15.83 20.61
C SER A 74 -23.68 -16.92 20.44
N LEU A 75 -23.28 -18.17 20.18
CA LEU A 75 -24.23 -19.26 19.95
C LEU A 75 -24.55 -19.99 21.26
N THR A 76 -25.85 -20.20 21.48
CA THR A 76 -26.31 -21.15 22.48
C THR A 76 -25.94 -22.58 22.06
N LYS A 77 -25.90 -23.51 23.02
CA LYS A 77 -25.67 -24.93 22.74
C LYS A 77 -26.68 -25.50 21.73
N ILE A 78 -27.95 -25.13 21.84
CA ILE A 78 -29.02 -25.57 20.94
C ILE A 78 -28.75 -25.09 19.51
N GLN A 79 -28.40 -23.82 19.33
CA GLN A 79 -28.05 -23.28 18.01
C GLN A 79 -26.80 -23.96 17.45
N LEU A 80 -25.78 -24.19 18.29
CA LEU A 80 -24.57 -24.88 17.87
C LEU A 80 -24.83 -26.34 17.45
N ASP A 81 -25.75 -27.04 18.13
CA ASP A 81 -26.13 -28.41 17.81
C ASP A 81 -26.91 -28.51 16.49
N GLN A 82 -27.69 -27.49 16.13
CA GLN A 82 -28.36 -27.38 14.81
C GLN A 82 -27.35 -27.25 13.66
N ILE A 83 -26.17 -26.67 13.92
CA ILE A 83 -25.13 -26.47 12.91
C ILE A 83 -24.32 -27.74 12.71
N THR A 84 -24.34 -28.24 11.49
CA THR A 84 -23.52 -29.39 11.08
C THR A 84 -22.11 -28.96 10.71
N TRP A 85 -21.96 -27.82 10.02
CA TRP A 85 -20.71 -27.40 9.42
C TRP A 85 -20.35 -25.94 9.70
N ILE A 86 -19.06 -25.65 9.81
CA ILE A 86 -18.53 -24.29 9.96
C ILE A 86 -17.48 -24.01 8.88
N ASP A 87 -17.63 -22.88 8.19
CA ASP A 87 -16.69 -22.34 7.22
C ASP A 87 -16.02 -21.07 7.78
N CYS A 88 -14.72 -21.16 8.03
CA CYS A 88 -13.92 -20.06 8.57
C CYS A 88 -12.93 -19.53 7.53
N SER A 89 -13.21 -19.66 6.23
CA SER A 89 -12.27 -19.22 5.17
C SER A 89 -12.02 -17.72 5.12
N ASN A 90 -12.88 -16.92 5.75
CA ASN A 90 -12.85 -15.47 5.69
C ASN A 90 -12.06 -14.83 6.85
N THR A 91 -11.68 -15.59 7.87
CA THR A 91 -11.07 -15.06 9.10
C THR A 91 -9.91 -15.95 9.53
N LEU A 92 -8.76 -15.35 9.84
CA LEU A 92 -7.61 -16.09 10.37
C LEU A 92 -8.00 -16.74 11.69
N THR A 93 -7.75 -18.04 11.81
CA THR A 93 -8.23 -18.88 12.91
C THR A 93 -7.06 -19.60 13.56
N LEU A 94 -7.03 -19.63 14.90
CA LEU A 94 -6.12 -20.46 15.70
C LEU A 94 -6.86 -21.72 16.20
N PRO A 95 -6.87 -22.82 15.44
CA PRO A 95 -7.67 -24.01 15.76
C PRO A 95 -7.33 -24.63 17.13
N GLU A 96 -6.12 -24.44 17.64
CA GLU A 96 -5.62 -24.93 18.92
C GLU A 96 -6.44 -24.41 20.11
N ALA A 97 -7.10 -23.26 19.96
CA ALA A 97 -7.90 -22.63 21.01
C ALA A 97 -9.30 -23.27 21.19
N TYR A 98 -9.71 -24.20 20.32
CA TYR A 98 -11.09 -24.67 20.26
C TYR A 98 -11.27 -26.12 20.70
N SER A 99 -12.43 -26.40 21.31
CA SER A 99 -12.80 -27.76 21.73
C SER A 99 -13.04 -28.69 20.54
N LEU A 100 -12.85 -30.00 20.75
CA LEU A 100 -13.06 -31.03 19.72
C LEU A 100 -14.48 -31.00 19.12
N ASN A 101 -15.48 -30.57 19.88
CA ASN A 101 -16.85 -30.39 19.39
C ASN A 101 -16.93 -29.36 18.25
N ILE A 102 -16.27 -28.21 18.42
CA ILE A 102 -16.19 -27.17 17.38
C ILE A 102 -15.31 -27.65 16.23
N LEU A 103 -14.13 -28.20 16.53
CA LEU A 103 -13.17 -28.66 15.51
C LEU A 103 -13.77 -29.69 14.55
N ASN A 104 -14.63 -30.57 15.05
CA ASN A 104 -15.31 -31.58 14.23
C ASN A 104 -16.35 -30.97 13.28
N LYS A 105 -16.84 -29.76 13.51
CA LYS A 105 -17.79 -29.07 12.63
C LYS A 105 -17.06 -28.26 11.54
N ILE A 106 -15.77 -27.97 11.68
CA ILE A 106 -15.02 -27.17 10.69
C ILE A 106 -14.84 -27.95 9.38
N ILE A 107 -15.29 -27.37 8.27
CA ILE A 107 -15.10 -27.90 6.91
C ILE A 107 -14.12 -27.07 6.08
N THR A 108 -14.00 -25.79 6.41
CA THR A 108 -13.10 -24.85 5.74
C THR A 108 -12.43 -23.99 6.80
N ILE A 109 -11.12 -23.77 6.71
CA ILE A 109 -10.37 -22.98 7.68
C ILE A 109 -9.29 -22.13 7.01
N LEU A 110 -9.10 -20.89 7.49
CA LEU A 110 -7.97 -20.02 7.16
C LEU A 110 -7.03 -19.97 8.36
N VAL A 111 -5.77 -20.38 8.18
CA VAL A 111 -4.78 -20.51 9.27
C VAL A 111 -3.39 -20.03 8.84
N ASN A 112 -2.48 -19.89 9.81
CA ASN A 112 -1.06 -19.87 9.54
C ASN A 112 -0.53 -21.31 9.32
N ILE A 113 0.65 -21.42 8.72
CA ILE A 113 1.22 -22.71 8.32
C ILE A 113 1.57 -23.62 9.51
N GLU A 114 1.89 -23.05 10.67
CA GLU A 114 2.25 -23.79 11.89
C GLU A 114 1.11 -24.67 12.40
N SER A 115 -0.14 -24.25 12.16
CA SER A 115 -1.33 -24.99 12.58
C SER A 115 -1.64 -26.20 11.69
N LEU A 116 -0.94 -26.41 10.57
CA LEU A 116 -1.27 -27.49 9.62
C LEU A 116 -1.21 -28.88 10.25
N GLN A 117 -0.19 -29.15 11.07
CA GLN A 117 -0.06 -30.45 11.73
C GLN A 117 -1.17 -30.67 12.75
N PHE A 118 -1.57 -29.63 13.48
CA PHE A 118 -2.70 -29.72 14.40
C PHE A 118 -4.01 -30.01 13.66
N ILE A 119 -4.27 -29.31 12.55
CA ILE A 119 -5.50 -29.45 11.77
C ILE A 119 -5.59 -30.86 11.18
N SER A 120 -4.50 -31.39 10.61
CA SER A 120 -4.50 -32.73 10.02
C SER A 120 -4.85 -33.81 11.04
N GLN A 121 -4.44 -33.63 12.31
CA GLN A 121 -4.69 -34.57 13.39
C GLN A 121 -6.06 -34.40 14.07
N LYS A 122 -6.52 -33.16 14.26
CA LYS A 122 -7.68 -32.85 15.12
C LYS A 122 -8.94 -32.46 14.35
N CYS A 123 -8.81 -31.94 13.13
CA CYS A 123 -9.94 -31.43 12.36
C CYS A 123 -10.34 -32.39 11.23
N ARG A 124 -10.97 -33.51 11.61
CA ARG A 124 -11.25 -34.64 10.69
C ARG A 124 -12.13 -34.31 9.49
N ASN A 125 -12.96 -33.28 9.59
CA ASN A 125 -13.92 -32.91 8.56
C ASN A 125 -13.47 -31.78 7.64
N VAL A 126 -12.24 -31.27 7.82
CA VAL A 126 -11.69 -30.21 6.98
C VAL A 126 -11.51 -30.71 5.55
N ARG A 127 -12.16 -30.01 4.63
CA ARG A 127 -12.12 -30.24 3.18
C ARG A 127 -11.36 -29.15 2.46
N LYS A 128 -11.27 -27.95 3.05
CA LYS A 128 -10.53 -26.83 2.49
C LYS A 128 -9.66 -26.17 3.56
N VAL A 129 -8.36 -26.11 3.30
CA VAL A 129 -7.41 -25.31 4.08
C VAL A 129 -6.96 -24.14 3.23
N VAL A 130 -7.02 -22.95 3.81
CA VAL A 130 -6.41 -21.75 3.25
C VAL A 130 -5.28 -21.37 4.19
N ILE A 131 -4.08 -21.21 3.64
CA ILE A 131 -2.91 -20.75 4.39
C ILE A 131 -2.69 -19.28 4.05
N ASN A 132 -2.51 -18.49 5.10
CA ASN A 132 -1.88 -17.18 4.99
C ASN A 132 -0.42 -17.34 5.42
N THR A 133 0.54 -17.14 4.52
CA THR A 133 1.96 -17.32 4.82
C THR A 133 2.79 -16.26 4.13
N ASP A 134 3.77 -15.70 4.84
CA ASP A 134 4.66 -14.65 4.36
C ASP A 134 6.16 -15.03 4.49
N ASP A 135 6.48 -16.24 4.99
CA ASP A 135 7.84 -16.66 5.40
C ASP A 135 8.35 -17.92 4.66
N ASP A 136 9.67 -18.17 4.72
CA ASP A 136 10.44 -19.36 4.25
C ASP A 136 10.04 -20.65 5.04
N LEU A 137 8.75 -20.90 5.22
CA LEU A 137 8.27 -21.98 6.07
C LEU A 137 8.07 -23.27 5.27
N THR A 138 8.55 -24.37 5.85
CA THR A 138 8.37 -25.70 5.28
C THR A 138 6.94 -26.15 5.48
N ILE A 139 6.26 -26.54 4.40
CA ILE A 139 4.97 -27.22 4.53
C ILE A 139 5.27 -28.60 5.12
N PRO A 140 4.72 -28.91 6.32
CA PRO A 140 4.93 -30.22 6.91
C PRO A 140 4.28 -31.27 6.01
N ASP A 141 4.96 -32.40 5.81
CA ASP A 141 4.40 -33.53 5.07
C ASP A 141 3.31 -34.20 5.92
N VAL A 142 2.09 -33.71 5.78
CA VAL A 142 0.93 -34.16 6.55
C VAL A 142 -0.19 -34.60 5.64
N LYS A 143 -0.76 -35.78 5.94
CA LYS A 143 -1.92 -36.31 5.24
C LYS A 143 -3.20 -35.93 5.96
N PHE A 144 -4.12 -35.29 5.25
CA PHE A 144 -5.43 -34.95 5.78
C PHE A 144 -6.44 -36.05 5.45
N PHE A 145 -7.44 -36.23 6.31
CA PHE A 145 -8.45 -37.28 6.13
C PHE A 145 -9.43 -36.99 4.98
N ARG A 146 -9.82 -35.72 4.79
CA ARG A 146 -10.89 -35.30 3.86
C ARG A 146 -10.52 -34.09 3.01
N LEU A 147 -9.26 -33.70 2.96
CA LEU A 147 -8.83 -32.51 2.23
C LEU A 147 -9.13 -32.69 0.73
N GLN A 148 -9.79 -31.68 0.18
CA GLN A 148 -10.13 -31.60 -1.24
C GLN A 148 -9.47 -30.37 -1.88
N LYS A 149 -9.24 -29.32 -1.09
CA LYS A 149 -8.69 -28.04 -1.56
C LYS A 149 -7.65 -27.50 -0.57
N PHE A 150 -6.51 -27.12 -1.10
CA PHE A 150 -5.45 -26.45 -0.35
C PHE A 150 -5.12 -25.15 -1.08
N ILE A 151 -5.23 -24.01 -0.41
CA ILE A 151 -5.00 -22.71 -1.02
C ILE A 151 -3.91 -21.99 -0.25
N VAL A 152 -2.84 -21.61 -0.91
CA VAL A 152 -1.78 -20.78 -0.32
C VAL A 152 -1.93 -19.35 -0.83
N LYS A 153 -2.12 -18.41 0.09
CA LYS A 153 -2.12 -16.97 -0.21
C LYS A 153 -0.74 -16.39 0.06
N ASN A 154 -0.36 -15.36 -0.70
CA ASN A 154 0.86 -14.56 -0.51
C ASN A 154 2.18 -15.32 -0.69
N CYS A 155 2.22 -16.35 -1.54
CA CYS A 155 3.48 -17.04 -1.83
C CYS A 155 4.43 -16.11 -2.62
N THR A 156 5.49 -15.63 -1.98
CA THR A 156 6.50 -14.74 -2.60
C THR A 156 7.92 -15.33 -2.57
N ASP A 157 8.10 -16.47 -1.92
CA ASP A 157 9.39 -17.16 -1.79
C ASP A 157 9.44 -18.43 -2.68
N LYS A 158 10.55 -18.59 -3.41
CA LYS A 158 10.84 -19.74 -4.26
C LYS A 158 11.01 -21.04 -3.46
N LYS A 159 11.49 -21.01 -2.21
CA LYS A 159 11.58 -22.24 -1.41
C LYS A 159 10.21 -22.71 -0.97
N LEU A 160 9.35 -21.80 -0.52
CA LEU A 160 7.96 -22.11 -0.22
C LEU A 160 7.25 -22.69 -1.46
N GLU A 161 7.50 -22.14 -2.65
CA GLU A 161 7.00 -22.68 -3.91
C GLU A 161 7.42 -24.15 -4.14
N LEU A 162 8.71 -24.46 -3.98
CA LEU A 162 9.22 -25.85 -4.06
C LEU A 162 8.56 -26.77 -3.03
N ASN A 163 8.34 -26.30 -1.81
CA ASN A 163 7.66 -27.07 -0.76
C ASN A 163 6.18 -27.33 -1.12
N ILE A 164 5.50 -26.37 -1.75
CA ILE A 164 4.13 -26.55 -2.24
C ILE A 164 4.11 -27.58 -3.37
N LEU A 165 5.08 -27.55 -4.29
CA LEU A 165 5.18 -28.54 -5.37
C LEU A 165 5.43 -29.95 -4.84
N GLN A 166 6.28 -30.09 -3.81
CA GLN A 166 6.47 -31.37 -3.12
C GLN A 166 5.19 -31.86 -2.45
N PHE A 167 4.49 -30.98 -1.73
CA PHE A 167 3.18 -31.30 -1.14
C PHE A 167 2.15 -31.69 -2.22
N ALA A 168 2.20 -31.05 -3.39
CA ALA A 168 1.34 -31.37 -4.52
C ALA A 168 1.61 -32.75 -5.12
N ALA A 169 2.88 -33.15 -5.18
CA ALA A 169 3.28 -34.47 -5.64
C ALA A 169 2.82 -35.58 -4.69
N THR A 170 2.78 -35.33 -3.37
CA THR A 170 2.32 -36.32 -2.37
C THR A 170 0.81 -36.36 -2.18
N ASN A 171 0.07 -35.35 -2.69
CA ASN A 171 -1.39 -35.24 -2.58
C ASN A 171 -2.08 -35.04 -3.95
N PRO A 172 -1.97 -35.99 -4.89
CA PRO A 172 -2.46 -35.84 -6.28
C PRO A 172 -3.98 -35.67 -6.40
N GLU A 173 -4.75 -36.07 -5.40
CA GLU A 173 -6.20 -35.95 -5.35
C GLU A 173 -6.68 -34.55 -4.91
N VAL A 174 -5.82 -33.77 -4.27
CA VAL A 174 -6.13 -32.46 -3.70
C VAL A 174 -5.96 -31.36 -4.75
N PHE A 175 -6.97 -30.50 -4.88
CA PHE A 175 -6.81 -29.26 -5.65
C PHE A 175 -5.91 -28.31 -4.89
N ILE A 176 -4.83 -27.85 -5.53
CA ILE A 176 -3.88 -26.93 -4.92
C ILE A 176 -3.90 -25.63 -5.70
N GLY A 177 -4.31 -24.56 -5.02
CA GLY A 177 -4.34 -23.21 -5.55
C GLY A 177 -3.25 -22.37 -4.92
N MET A 178 -2.40 -21.75 -5.72
CA MET A 178 -1.42 -20.78 -5.22
C MET A 178 -1.79 -19.39 -5.75
N LEU A 179 -1.97 -18.44 -4.84
CA LEU A 179 -2.17 -17.04 -5.19
C LEU A 179 -0.80 -16.33 -5.11
N ASN A 180 -0.23 -16.04 -6.27
CA ASN A 180 1.07 -15.38 -6.39
C ASN A 180 0.86 -13.91 -6.79
N TYR A 181 1.54 -13.00 -6.11
CA TYR A 181 1.43 -11.57 -6.33
C TYR A 181 2.61 -10.96 -7.12
N ASN A 182 3.76 -11.65 -7.25
CA ASN A 182 4.99 -10.96 -7.69
C ASN A 182 5.95 -11.76 -8.59
N ASN A 183 5.68 -13.01 -8.98
CA ASN A 183 6.57 -13.73 -9.91
C ASN A 183 5.87 -14.05 -11.24
N ASP A 184 6.44 -13.53 -12.33
CA ASP A 184 6.01 -13.78 -13.70
C ASP A 184 6.45 -15.16 -14.24
N ASP A 185 7.44 -15.79 -13.62
CA ASP A 185 8.05 -17.03 -14.14
C ASP A 185 7.93 -18.20 -13.16
N ILE A 186 6.78 -18.88 -13.18
CA ILE A 186 6.69 -20.23 -12.63
C ILE A 186 6.38 -21.18 -13.78
N ASP A 187 7.38 -21.96 -14.15
CA ASP A 187 7.23 -23.01 -15.13
C ASP A 187 6.53 -24.21 -14.47
N ILE A 188 5.21 -24.32 -14.66
CA ILE A 188 4.37 -25.38 -14.09
C ILE A 188 4.63 -26.74 -14.78
N ALA A 189 5.49 -26.77 -15.82
CA ALA A 189 5.73 -27.94 -16.65
C ALA A 189 6.15 -29.19 -15.88
N ASP A 190 6.76 -29.05 -14.69
CA ASP A 190 7.25 -30.17 -13.88
C ASP A 190 6.28 -30.63 -12.76
N CYS A 191 5.11 -30.02 -12.61
CA CYS A 191 4.14 -30.45 -11.60
C CYS A 191 3.29 -31.63 -12.08
N LEU A 192 3.53 -32.83 -11.54
CA LEU A 192 2.74 -34.03 -11.84
C LEU A 192 1.27 -33.95 -11.36
N ASN A 193 0.94 -32.99 -10.50
CA ASN A 193 -0.42 -32.78 -10.02
C ASN A 193 -1.25 -31.96 -11.03
N THR A 194 -2.08 -32.65 -11.80
CA THR A 194 -2.98 -32.04 -12.81
C THR A 194 -4.04 -31.09 -12.24
N ARG A 195 -4.20 -31.03 -10.91
CA ARG A 195 -5.13 -30.14 -10.18
C ARG A 195 -4.42 -28.97 -9.51
N PHE A 196 -3.13 -28.80 -9.73
CA PHE A 196 -2.37 -27.63 -9.32
C PHE A 196 -2.71 -26.44 -10.21
N LYS A 197 -3.02 -25.29 -9.62
CA LYS A 197 -3.29 -24.04 -10.33
C LYS A 197 -2.61 -22.86 -9.65
N ILE A 198 -1.90 -22.07 -10.44
CA ILE A 198 -1.43 -20.76 -10.02
C ILE A 198 -2.47 -19.74 -10.48
N ILE A 199 -2.98 -18.98 -9.52
CA ILE A 199 -3.78 -17.79 -9.78
C ILE A 199 -2.80 -16.63 -9.65
N GLN A 200 -2.24 -16.21 -10.79
CA GLN A 200 -1.49 -14.97 -10.85
C GLN A 200 -2.47 -13.82 -10.66
N HIS A 201 -2.35 -13.10 -9.55
CA HIS A 201 -2.99 -11.79 -9.47
C HIS A 201 -2.03 -10.83 -10.17
N VAL A 202 -2.26 -10.57 -11.45
CA VAL A 202 -1.54 -9.53 -12.15
C VAL A 202 -1.79 -8.23 -11.38
N ALA A 203 -0.79 -7.71 -10.69
CA ALA A 203 -0.85 -6.43 -9.99
C ALA A 203 -0.94 -5.24 -10.97
N ASN A 204 -1.01 -5.50 -12.28
CA ASN A 204 -1.05 -4.50 -13.33
C ASN A 204 -2.50 -4.10 -13.64
N SER A 205 -2.97 -3.07 -12.93
CA SER A 205 -3.84 -2.06 -13.52
C SER A 205 -4.05 -0.89 -12.56
N GLU A 206 -4.17 -1.13 -11.26
CA GLU A 206 -4.37 -0.04 -10.29
C GLU A 206 -3.11 0.79 -10.05
N GLU A 207 -1.92 0.20 -9.97
CA GLU A 207 -0.67 0.97 -9.79
C GLU A 207 -0.35 1.80 -11.03
N GLU A 208 -0.46 1.25 -12.24
CA GLU A 208 -0.30 2.01 -13.50
C GLU A 208 -1.36 3.12 -13.66
N LEU A 209 -2.63 2.88 -13.30
CA LEU A 209 -3.67 3.92 -13.29
C LEU A 209 -3.40 5.01 -12.23
N LYS A 210 -2.93 4.63 -11.04
CA LYS A 210 -2.55 5.57 -9.97
C LYS A 210 -1.35 6.41 -10.37
N ILE A 211 -0.34 5.82 -11.00
CA ILE A 211 0.80 6.50 -11.59
C ILE A 211 0.30 7.51 -12.64
N ASN A 212 -0.47 7.06 -13.63
CA ASN A 212 -0.95 7.92 -14.72
C ASN A 212 -1.83 9.10 -14.22
N THR A 213 -2.70 8.87 -13.23
CA THR A 213 -3.49 9.96 -12.63
C THR A 213 -2.64 10.94 -11.82
N VAL A 214 -1.68 10.46 -11.02
CA VAL A 214 -0.72 11.33 -10.30
C VAL A 214 0.08 12.18 -11.27
N PHE A 215 0.57 11.60 -12.36
CA PHE A 215 1.32 12.33 -13.39
C PHE A 215 0.45 13.36 -14.14
N THR A 216 -0.87 13.17 -14.25
CA THR A 216 -1.75 14.13 -14.95
C THR A 216 -1.91 15.43 -14.16
N ASP A 217 -2.16 15.35 -12.85
CA ASP A 217 -2.28 16.52 -11.98
C ASP A 217 -0.92 17.23 -11.80
N VAL A 218 0.16 16.46 -11.72
CA VAL A 218 1.51 17.01 -11.64
C VAL A 218 1.94 17.69 -12.94
N LYS A 219 1.64 17.12 -14.11
CA LYS A 219 1.94 17.76 -15.41
C LYS A 219 1.34 19.15 -15.51
N LYS A 220 0.08 19.33 -15.09
CA LYS A 220 -0.57 20.66 -15.05
C LYS A 220 0.13 21.64 -14.10
N ALA A 221 0.66 21.16 -12.98
CA ALA A 221 1.40 21.98 -12.02
C ALA A 221 2.79 22.40 -12.53
N LEU A 222 3.42 21.58 -13.39
CA LEU A 222 4.73 21.85 -13.97
C LEU A 222 4.66 22.65 -15.30
N ASP A 223 3.49 22.71 -15.95
CA ASP A 223 3.27 23.36 -17.24
C ASP A 223 3.04 24.89 -17.12
N ILE A 224 4.05 25.58 -16.60
CA ILE A 224 4.11 27.04 -16.58
C ILE A 224 5.24 27.47 -17.52
N SER A 225 4.91 28.27 -18.54
CA SER A 225 5.89 28.84 -19.47
C SER A 225 6.86 29.77 -18.73
N PRO A 226 8.18 29.50 -18.77
CA PRO A 226 9.15 30.30 -18.05
C PRO A 226 9.47 31.61 -18.77
N ILE A 227 9.74 32.66 -17.99
CA ILE A 227 10.36 33.89 -18.50
C ILE A 227 11.84 33.60 -18.72
N THR A 228 12.34 33.86 -19.93
CA THR A 228 13.76 33.61 -20.27
C THR A 228 14.63 34.81 -19.93
N ILE A 229 15.68 34.58 -19.15
CA ILE A 229 16.73 35.51 -18.78
C ILE A 229 18.02 35.04 -19.45
N LYS A 230 18.47 35.79 -20.48
CA LYS A 230 19.66 35.42 -21.25
C LYS A 230 20.94 35.43 -20.41
N LYS A 231 21.10 36.46 -19.58
CA LYS A 231 22.25 36.61 -18.68
C LYS A 231 21.80 37.19 -17.35
N LEU A 232 22.08 36.49 -16.25
CA LEU A 232 21.87 36.96 -14.90
C LEU A 232 23.23 37.33 -14.28
N ASP A 233 23.63 38.58 -14.48
CA ASP A 233 24.96 39.08 -14.09
C ASP A 233 24.93 39.87 -12.78
N LEU A 234 24.45 39.22 -11.71
CA LEU A 234 24.26 39.82 -10.40
C LEU A 234 24.73 38.84 -9.33
N ASN A 235 25.52 39.29 -8.35
CA ASN A 235 25.96 38.38 -7.27
C ASN A 235 24.79 37.77 -6.47
N THR A 236 23.69 38.52 -6.33
CA THR A 236 22.48 38.08 -5.61
C THR A 236 21.23 38.57 -6.35
N LEU A 237 20.31 37.66 -6.62
CA LEU A 237 18.97 37.95 -7.13
C LEU A 237 17.96 37.82 -5.98
N ASN A 238 17.48 38.96 -5.48
CA ASN A 238 16.51 39.03 -4.39
C ASN A 238 15.16 39.56 -4.91
N PRO A 239 14.10 39.58 -4.06
CA PRO A 239 12.77 39.96 -4.52
C PRO A 239 12.70 41.36 -5.14
N GLU A 240 13.31 42.35 -4.48
CA GLU A 240 13.36 43.75 -4.95
C GLU A 240 13.98 43.86 -6.35
N LYS A 241 15.07 43.14 -6.61
CA LYS A 241 15.72 43.10 -7.93
C LYS A 241 14.86 42.40 -8.97
N MET A 242 14.19 41.29 -8.63
CA MET A 242 13.30 40.58 -9.56
C MET A 242 12.16 41.47 -10.04
N TYR A 243 11.57 42.29 -9.16
CA TYR A 243 10.57 43.30 -9.53
C TYR A 243 11.16 44.41 -10.39
N LYS A 244 12.29 45.00 -9.97
CA LYS A 244 12.93 46.11 -10.69
C LYS A 244 13.33 45.71 -12.12
N LEU A 245 13.80 44.48 -12.31
CA LEU A 245 14.22 43.93 -13.59
C LEU A 245 13.06 43.33 -14.40
N LYS A 246 11.82 43.39 -13.89
CA LYS A 246 10.61 42.88 -14.52
C LYS A 246 10.67 41.38 -14.85
N TYR A 247 11.44 40.61 -14.07
CA TYR A 247 11.45 39.15 -14.16
C TYR A 247 10.17 38.53 -13.60
N LEU A 248 9.42 39.28 -12.79
CA LEU A 248 8.12 38.89 -12.27
C LEU A 248 7.08 39.94 -12.62
N LYS A 249 5.92 39.48 -13.11
CA LYS A 249 4.73 40.32 -13.28
C LYS A 249 3.93 40.33 -11.98
N ALA A 250 4.31 41.19 -11.05
CA ALA A 250 3.53 41.38 -9.84
C ALA A 250 3.53 42.84 -9.38
N THR A 251 2.52 43.17 -8.59
CA THR A 251 2.32 44.50 -8.02
C THR A 251 2.26 44.36 -6.50
N PRO A 252 2.51 45.43 -5.71
CA PRO A 252 2.40 45.36 -4.25
C PRO A 252 1.04 44.84 -3.77
N THR A 253 -0.03 45.05 -4.55
CA THR A 253 -1.40 44.59 -4.26
C THR A 253 -1.74 43.20 -4.81
N LYS A 254 -0.89 42.63 -5.67
CA LYS A 254 -1.00 41.28 -6.23
C LYS A 254 0.40 40.66 -6.31
N PRO A 255 0.91 40.11 -5.18
CA PRO A 255 2.20 39.45 -5.18
C PRO A 255 2.16 38.20 -6.06
N PRO A 256 3.31 37.73 -6.57
CA PRO A 256 3.34 36.59 -7.45
C PRO A 256 2.91 35.35 -6.66
N THR A 257 2.03 34.56 -7.24
CA THR A 257 1.70 33.22 -6.74
C THR A 257 2.58 32.16 -7.39
N LYS A 258 3.06 32.41 -8.60
CA LYS A 258 3.89 31.50 -9.40
C LYS A 258 5.14 32.20 -9.90
N ILE A 259 6.28 31.54 -9.78
CA ILE A 259 7.58 31.97 -10.30
C ILE A 259 8.06 30.91 -11.27
N SER A 260 8.30 31.28 -12.53
CA SER A 260 8.83 30.38 -13.56
C SER A 260 9.90 31.10 -14.38
N LEU A 261 11.17 30.74 -14.16
CA LEU A 261 12.32 31.39 -14.79
C LEU A 261 13.18 30.36 -15.53
N LYS A 262 13.64 30.73 -16.73
CA LYS A 262 14.68 30.03 -17.47
C LYS A 262 15.89 30.95 -17.55
N ILE A 263 17.02 30.56 -16.98
CA ILE A 263 18.24 31.35 -16.94
C ILE A 263 19.29 30.66 -17.81
N GLU A 264 19.69 31.31 -18.90
CA GLU A 264 20.63 30.72 -19.86
C GLU A 264 22.08 30.78 -19.37
N ASP A 265 22.46 31.90 -18.75
CA ASP A 265 23.78 32.10 -18.14
C ASP A 265 23.64 32.79 -16.77
N ASN A 266 23.87 32.04 -15.69
CA ASN A 266 23.78 32.51 -14.32
C ASN A 266 25.16 32.69 -13.66
N THR A 267 25.48 33.93 -13.26
CA THR A 267 26.64 34.23 -12.41
C THR A 267 26.25 34.53 -10.95
N ALA A 268 24.95 34.55 -10.63
CA ALA A 268 24.48 34.77 -9.27
C ALA A 268 24.85 33.62 -8.36
N LYS A 269 25.43 33.93 -7.20
CA LYS A 269 25.75 32.95 -6.16
C LYS A 269 24.56 32.70 -5.25
N VAL A 270 23.62 33.63 -5.18
CA VAL A 270 22.43 33.53 -4.31
C VAL A 270 21.18 33.95 -5.08
N ILE A 271 20.16 33.10 -5.05
CA ILE A 271 18.81 33.42 -5.53
C ILE A 271 17.87 33.26 -4.34
N ASP A 272 17.28 34.37 -3.90
CA ASP A 272 16.57 34.47 -2.64
C ASP A 272 15.06 34.68 -2.85
N PHE A 273 14.28 33.70 -2.42
CA PHE A 273 12.83 33.70 -2.40
C PHE A 273 12.24 33.84 -0.99
N SER A 274 13.05 34.05 0.05
CA SER A 274 12.63 34.04 1.45
C SER A 274 11.49 35.01 1.77
N LYS A 275 11.45 36.18 1.12
CA LYS A 275 10.39 37.19 1.34
C LYS A 275 9.10 36.93 0.55
N TYR A 276 9.00 35.89 -0.26
CA TYR A 276 7.80 35.60 -1.05
C TYR A 276 6.82 34.70 -0.31
N THR A 277 5.99 35.32 0.53
CA THR A 277 5.04 34.63 1.42
C THR A 277 3.76 34.13 0.73
N SER A 278 3.59 34.40 -0.56
CA SER A 278 2.39 34.02 -1.34
C SER A 278 2.66 33.06 -2.49
N VAL A 279 3.92 32.65 -2.68
CA VAL A 279 4.33 31.84 -3.82
C VAL A 279 4.04 30.37 -3.53
N ASP A 280 3.17 29.76 -4.33
CA ASP A 280 2.82 28.35 -4.25
C ASP A 280 3.63 27.47 -5.20
N ASN A 281 4.27 28.05 -6.23
CA ASN A 281 5.01 27.32 -7.25
C ASN A 281 6.28 28.06 -7.67
N ILE A 282 7.42 27.37 -7.55
CA ILE A 282 8.72 27.82 -8.04
C ILE A 282 9.22 26.82 -9.09
N LYS A 283 9.44 27.32 -10.31
CA LYS A 283 10.07 26.60 -11.43
C LYS A 283 11.31 27.35 -11.89
N LEU A 284 12.47 26.70 -11.82
CA LEU A 284 13.76 27.26 -12.24
C LEU A 284 14.48 26.31 -13.18
N LEU A 285 14.89 26.84 -14.33
CA LEU A 285 15.66 26.11 -15.34
C LEU A 285 16.99 26.82 -15.57
N PHE A 286 18.11 26.14 -15.31
CA PHE A 286 19.45 26.65 -15.57
C PHE A 286 20.07 25.91 -16.76
N GLU A 287 20.46 26.64 -17.81
CA GLU A 287 21.26 26.06 -18.89
C GLU A 287 22.75 26.06 -18.51
N LYS A 288 23.27 27.22 -18.07
CA LYS A 288 24.59 27.37 -17.44
C LYS A 288 24.47 28.14 -16.14
N SER A 289 25.19 27.69 -15.12
CA SER A 289 25.18 28.34 -13.81
C SER A 289 26.48 28.09 -13.07
N VAL A 290 26.94 29.07 -12.30
CA VAL A 290 27.89 28.88 -11.19
C VAL A 290 27.24 28.08 -10.05
N ALA A 291 28.00 27.79 -8.99
CA ALA A 291 27.43 27.24 -7.77
C ALA A 291 26.46 28.24 -7.12
N VAL A 292 25.25 27.80 -6.78
CA VAL A 292 24.14 28.66 -6.34
C VAL A 292 23.60 28.21 -5.00
N SER A 293 23.33 29.15 -4.11
CA SER A 293 22.44 28.96 -2.96
C SER A 293 21.03 29.44 -3.31
N LEU A 294 20.08 28.52 -3.27
CA LEU A 294 18.66 28.76 -3.49
C LEU A 294 17.97 28.88 -2.13
N VAL A 295 17.57 30.09 -1.73
CA VAL A 295 16.90 30.34 -0.45
C VAL A 295 15.38 30.33 -0.69
N LEU A 296 14.68 29.39 -0.06
CA LEU A 296 13.23 29.21 -0.23
C LEU A 296 12.41 30.01 0.79
N PRO A 297 11.11 30.28 0.51
CA PRO A 297 10.21 30.90 1.47
C PRO A 297 9.93 29.96 2.65
N VAL A 298 10.51 30.28 3.81
CA VAL A 298 10.22 29.64 5.09
C VAL A 298 9.19 30.47 5.83
N MET A 299 8.02 29.90 6.11
CA MET A 299 6.91 30.64 6.71
C MET A 299 6.83 30.36 8.21
N SER A 300 6.63 31.42 9.00
CA SER A 300 6.27 31.34 10.42
C SER A 300 4.76 31.46 10.66
N ASN A 301 3.97 31.78 9.62
CA ASN A 301 2.54 32.07 9.74
C ASN A 301 1.69 31.08 8.90
N PRO A 302 0.80 30.26 9.54
CA PRO A 302 0.02 29.22 8.88
C PRO A 302 -1.15 29.72 8.00
N TYR A 303 -1.43 31.02 7.96
CA TYR A 303 -2.59 31.59 7.25
C TYR A 303 -2.28 32.12 5.84
N LEU A 304 -1.05 32.01 5.36
CA LEU A 304 -0.61 32.52 4.06
C LEU A 304 -0.29 31.37 3.11
N HIS A 305 -0.33 31.61 1.79
CA HIS A 305 -0.10 30.57 0.78
C HIS A 305 1.32 30.02 0.87
N GLU A 306 1.45 28.76 1.31
CA GLU A 306 2.73 28.07 1.41
C GLU A 306 3.14 27.41 0.08
N LEU A 307 4.45 27.27 -0.13
CA LEU A 307 5.05 26.62 -1.29
C LEU A 307 4.55 25.17 -1.43
N LYS A 308 3.92 24.85 -2.56
CA LYS A 308 3.40 23.52 -2.89
C LYS A 308 4.24 22.80 -3.93
N VAL A 309 4.81 23.53 -4.88
CA VAL A 309 5.55 22.96 -6.02
C VAL A 309 6.94 23.55 -6.09
N LEU A 310 7.94 22.70 -6.03
CA LEU A 310 9.34 23.03 -6.25
C LEU A 310 9.85 22.23 -7.46
N ASN A 311 10.15 22.93 -8.56
CA ASN A 311 10.74 22.38 -9.77
C ASN A 311 12.06 23.09 -10.08
N VAL A 312 13.18 22.39 -9.98
CA VAL A 312 14.51 22.94 -10.25
C VAL A 312 15.30 22.01 -11.15
N MET A 313 15.64 22.47 -12.34
CA MET A 313 16.44 21.71 -13.30
C MET A 313 17.68 22.51 -13.70
N SER A 314 18.83 21.85 -13.78
CA SER A 314 20.09 22.45 -14.20
C SER A 314 20.86 21.50 -15.11
N LYS A 315 21.29 21.99 -16.27
CA LYS A 315 22.25 21.27 -17.14
C LYS A 315 23.71 21.51 -16.72
N SER A 316 23.95 22.46 -15.82
CA SER A 316 25.28 22.77 -15.29
C SER A 316 25.70 21.72 -14.27
N ASP A 317 26.98 21.31 -14.33
CA ASP A 317 27.60 20.44 -13.33
C ASP A 317 27.89 21.19 -12.01
N ASN A 318 27.70 22.50 -11.94
CA ASN A 318 27.91 23.25 -10.69
C ASN A 318 26.78 22.97 -9.67
N PRO A 319 27.11 22.80 -8.39
CA PRO A 319 26.15 22.33 -7.40
C PRO A 319 25.21 23.45 -6.92
N ILE A 320 23.98 23.07 -6.60
CA ILE A 320 22.95 23.92 -5.98
C ILE A 320 22.77 23.54 -4.52
N ASP A 321 22.86 24.52 -3.61
CA ASP A 321 22.55 24.38 -2.18
C ASP A 321 21.13 24.91 -1.92
N PHE A 322 20.26 24.05 -1.39
CA PHE A 322 18.88 24.40 -1.08
C PHE A 322 18.75 24.78 0.39
N VAL A 323 18.40 26.04 0.65
CA VAL A 323 18.32 26.62 1.99
C VAL A 323 16.85 26.89 2.33
N GLY A 324 16.37 26.37 3.47
CA GLY A 324 15.01 26.60 3.95
C GLY A 324 13.96 25.60 3.47
N CYS A 325 14.29 24.60 2.66
CA CYS A 325 13.36 23.53 2.26
C CYS A 325 12.69 22.81 3.45
N ASN A 326 13.37 22.77 4.61
CA ASN A 326 12.88 22.17 5.84
C ASN A 326 11.70 22.91 6.48
N GLY A 327 11.50 24.19 6.12
CA GLY A 327 10.37 25.00 6.57
C GLY A 327 9.20 25.04 5.57
N CYS A 328 9.24 24.25 4.50
CA CYS A 328 8.19 24.21 3.48
C CYS A 328 7.28 22.98 3.65
N GLU A 329 6.46 22.96 4.70
CA GLU A 329 5.68 21.77 5.10
C GLU A 329 4.56 21.36 4.12
N ASN A 330 4.14 22.29 3.25
CA ASN A 330 3.07 22.10 2.27
C ASN A 330 3.52 21.63 0.88
N LEU A 331 4.80 21.24 0.71
CA LEU A 331 5.27 20.71 -0.55
C LEU A 331 4.48 19.46 -0.94
N THR A 332 3.79 19.53 -2.09
CA THR A 332 3.07 18.40 -2.70
C THR A 332 3.80 17.86 -3.92
N VAL A 333 4.67 18.64 -4.56
CA VAL A 333 5.48 18.21 -5.71
C VAL A 333 6.91 18.72 -5.57
N ILE A 334 7.87 17.81 -5.58
CA ILE A 334 9.30 18.08 -5.60
C ILE A 334 9.87 17.44 -6.86
N HIS A 335 10.44 18.23 -7.76
CA HIS A 335 11.11 17.76 -8.97
C HIS A 335 12.45 18.48 -9.11
N ILE A 336 13.55 17.77 -8.84
CA ILE A 336 14.89 18.33 -8.82
C ILE A 336 15.79 17.50 -9.74
N GLU A 337 16.33 18.11 -10.79
CA GLU A 337 17.27 17.49 -11.71
C GLU A 337 18.51 18.39 -11.86
N CYS A 338 19.44 18.28 -10.93
CA CYS A 338 20.65 19.10 -10.91
C CYS A 338 21.72 18.47 -10.01
N ASN A 339 22.96 18.93 -10.11
CA ASN A 339 23.95 18.64 -9.08
C ASN A 339 23.53 19.33 -7.76
N ILE A 340 23.38 18.56 -6.69
CA ILE A 340 22.94 19.05 -5.37
C ILE A 340 24.14 19.08 -4.42
N LYS A 341 24.42 20.23 -3.81
CA LYS A 341 25.35 20.29 -2.67
C LYS A 341 24.70 19.69 -1.43
N ARG A 342 23.55 20.26 -1.06
CA ARG A 342 22.78 19.86 0.12
C ARG A 342 21.31 20.24 -0.08
N ILE A 343 20.42 19.38 0.42
CA ILE A 343 19.00 19.70 0.57
C ILE A 343 18.45 19.02 1.83
N VAL A 344 17.66 19.77 2.60
CA VAL A 344 16.92 19.24 3.76
C VAL A 344 15.44 19.33 3.49
N ILE A 345 14.74 18.21 3.40
CA ILE A 345 13.32 18.16 3.03
C ILE A 345 12.49 17.77 4.25
N ASN A 346 11.43 18.55 4.50
CA ASN A 346 10.41 18.22 5.49
C ASN A 346 9.08 17.94 4.78
N THR A 347 8.46 16.79 5.07
CA THR A 347 7.27 16.28 4.36
C THR A 347 6.15 15.91 5.33
N HIS A 348 5.83 16.80 6.27
CA HIS A 348 4.75 16.58 7.24
C HIS A 348 3.40 16.23 6.59
N LYS A 349 3.08 16.81 5.43
CA LYS A 349 1.83 16.56 4.70
C LYS A 349 2.00 15.53 3.59
N LYS A 350 0.86 15.01 3.11
CA LYS A 350 0.83 14.05 1.99
C LYS A 350 1.40 14.71 0.73
N VAL A 351 2.56 14.24 0.30
CA VAL A 351 3.22 14.63 -0.95
C VAL A 351 2.58 13.82 -2.09
N HIS A 352 2.51 14.36 -3.29
CA HIS A 352 2.07 13.61 -4.47
C HIS A 352 3.27 13.00 -5.19
N LEU A 353 4.33 13.78 -5.38
CA LEU A 353 5.49 13.38 -6.15
C LEU A 353 6.80 13.89 -5.55
N VAL A 354 7.79 13.02 -5.44
CA VAL A 354 9.19 13.37 -5.20
C VAL A 354 10.05 12.76 -6.31
N LEU A 355 10.68 13.59 -7.12
CA LEU A 355 11.67 13.21 -8.14
C LEU A 355 12.96 13.95 -7.84
N ILE A 356 14.04 13.23 -7.51
CA ILE A 356 15.36 13.83 -7.28
C ILE A 356 16.39 13.07 -8.10
N ASN A 357 17.08 13.78 -9.00
CA ASN A 357 18.18 13.24 -9.79
C ASN A 357 19.42 14.12 -9.64
N THR A 358 20.45 13.62 -8.96
CA THR A 358 21.70 14.36 -8.70
C THR A 358 22.72 14.31 -9.82
N SER A 359 22.38 13.61 -10.92
CA SER A 359 23.25 13.29 -12.06
C SER A 359 24.52 12.51 -11.67
N LYS A 360 25.60 13.18 -11.21
CA LYS A 360 26.95 12.60 -11.17
C LYS A 360 27.68 12.66 -9.82
N SER A 361 27.44 13.66 -8.96
CA SER A 361 28.20 13.85 -7.71
C SER A 361 27.42 13.44 -6.46
N ARG A 362 28.18 13.01 -5.45
CA ARG A 362 27.64 12.67 -4.12
C ARG A 362 27.01 13.91 -3.50
N ALA A 363 25.71 13.85 -3.22
CA ALA A 363 24.94 14.94 -2.63
C ALA A 363 24.51 14.61 -1.20
N SER A 364 24.50 15.61 -0.30
CA SER A 364 23.90 15.44 1.03
C SER A 364 22.38 15.67 0.96
N LEU A 365 21.61 14.58 1.05
CA LEU A 365 20.15 14.60 1.06
C LEU A 365 19.66 14.20 2.46
N TYR A 366 18.97 15.10 3.14
CA TYR A 366 18.43 14.83 4.48
C TYR A 366 16.91 14.97 4.50
N PHE A 367 16.21 13.88 4.77
CA PHE A 367 14.78 13.91 5.05
C PHE A 367 14.57 14.04 6.55
N GLN A 368 14.04 15.19 7.01
CA GLN A 368 13.63 15.33 8.42
C GLN A 368 12.50 14.37 8.76
N ILE A 369 11.58 14.19 7.82
CA ILE A 369 10.51 13.20 7.84
C ILE A 369 10.46 12.59 6.44
N ALA A 370 10.35 11.26 6.34
CA ALA A 370 10.28 10.64 5.02
C ALA A 370 8.99 11.03 4.28
N PRO A 371 9.07 11.22 2.96
CA PRO A 371 7.95 11.63 2.14
C PRO A 371 6.77 10.67 2.26
N ASN A 372 5.67 11.15 2.80
CA ASN A 372 4.35 10.52 2.67
C ASN A 372 3.82 10.76 1.25
N CYS A 373 4.41 10.09 0.25
CA CYS A 373 4.19 10.37 -1.15
C CYS A 373 3.38 9.28 -1.87
N LYS A 374 2.74 9.60 -3.01
CA LYS A 374 2.19 8.56 -3.90
C LYS A 374 3.30 7.93 -4.76
N TYR A 375 4.31 8.70 -5.14
CA TYR A 375 5.45 8.23 -5.92
C TYR A 375 6.74 8.97 -5.50
N CYS A 376 7.83 8.21 -5.33
CA CYS A 376 9.16 8.73 -5.03
C CYS A 376 10.20 8.04 -5.91
N ALA A 377 10.90 8.80 -6.74
CA ALA A 377 12.07 8.30 -7.46
C ALA A 377 13.28 9.16 -7.13
N ILE A 378 14.34 8.51 -6.66
CA ILE A 378 15.59 9.16 -6.27
C ILE A 378 16.72 8.44 -7.03
N LYS A 379 17.45 9.18 -7.87
CA LYS A 379 18.48 8.65 -8.77
C LYS A 379 19.78 9.45 -8.66
N GLY A 380 20.92 8.75 -8.69
CA GLY A 380 22.25 9.34 -8.60
C GLY A 380 22.92 9.03 -7.26
N ASN A 381 24.09 9.62 -7.00
CA ASN A 381 24.88 9.28 -5.81
C ASN A 381 24.46 10.14 -4.61
N PHE A 382 23.99 9.53 -3.54
CA PHE A 382 23.55 10.24 -2.33
C PHE A 382 24.38 9.86 -1.11
N ASP A 383 24.51 10.82 -0.20
CA ASP A 383 24.95 10.62 1.17
C ASP A 383 23.72 10.62 2.09
N LEU A 384 22.97 9.54 2.01
CA LEU A 384 21.78 9.27 2.82
C LEU A 384 22.09 8.12 3.77
N GLU A 385 22.35 8.41 5.04
CA GLU A 385 22.70 7.38 6.03
C GLU A 385 21.47 6.76 6.70
N ASN A 386 20.43 7.57 6.93
CA ASN A 386 19.26 7.22 7.72
C ASN A 386 17.97 7.71 7.06
N ILE A 387 16.91 6.89 7.07
CA ILE A 387 15.56 7.28 6.65
C ILE A 387 14.49 6.74 7.61
N SER A 388 13.38 7.46 7.76
CA SER A 388 12.31 7.13 8.72
C SER A 388 10.93 7.34 8.11
N PHE A 389 10.19 6.25 7.87
CA PHE A 389 8.85 6.25 7.30
C PHE A 389 7.78 6.28 8.39
N ASN A 390 6.88 7.26 8.31
CA ASN A 390 5.64 7.24 9.09
C ASN A 390 4.58 6.44 8.34
N ASN A 391 3.68 5.79 9.11
CA ASN A 391 2.42 5.08 8.83
C ASN A 391 1.68 5.15 7.47
N THR A 392 2.09 6.01 6.56
CA THR A 392 1.48 6.37 5.28
C THR A 392 2.46 6.26 4.11
N GLY A 393 3.78 6.15 4.35
CA GLY A 393 4.81 6.02 3.30
C GLY A 393 5.03 4.60 2.80
N MET A 394 4.12 3.66 3.08
CA MET A 394 4.27 2.24 2.71
C MET A 394 3.59 1.86 1.41
N ASP A 395 2.67 2.70 0.92
CA ASP A 395 2.03 2.54 -0.39
C ASP A 395 2.81 3.27 -1.50
N SER A 396 3.98 3.82 -1.18
CA SER A 396 4.79 4.60 -2.09
C SER A 396 5.69 3.68 -2.92
N LEU A 397 5.64 3.80 -4.23
CA LEU A 397 6.63 3.21 -5.13
C LEU A 397 7.95 3.97 -4.95
N PHE A 398 8.98 3.26 -4.51
CA PHE A 398 10.34 3.76 -4.38
C PHE A 398 11.24 3.06 -5.39
N GLU A 399 11.97 3.83 -6.18
CA GLU A 399 13.13 3.34 -6.94
C GLU A 399 14.41 3.64 -6.14
N PHE A 400 15.12 2.61 -5.70
CA PHE A 400 16.29 2.72 -4.81
C PHE A 400 17.63 2.64 -5.58
N ASN A 401 17.85 3.53 -6.54
CA ASN A 401 19.11 3.59 -7.28
C ASN A 401 20.08 4.63 -6.67
N GLY A 402 21.27 4.19 -6.23
CA GLY A 402 22.35 5.07 -5.73
C GLY A 402 22.29 5.44 -4.24
N TRP A 403 21.82 4.49 -3.42
CA TRP A 403 21.66 4.61 -1.97
C TRP A 403 22.75 3.84 -1.20
N GLU A 404 23.96 3.76 -1.74
CA GLU A 404 25.05 2.93 -1.20
C GLU A 404 25.44 3.30 0.23
N SER A 405 25.18 4.53 0.66
CA SER A 405 25.43 5.00 2.03
C SER A 405 24.35 4.63 3.05
N LEU A 406 23.20 4.10 2.63
CA LEU A 406 22.05 3.87 3.54
C LEU A 406 22.39 2.79 4.57
N GLN A 407 22.42 3.15 5.86
CA GLN A 407 22.76 2.22 6.93
C GLN A 407 21.51 1.79 7.70
N LYS A 408 20.50 2.65 7.79
CA LYS A 408 19.35 2.43 8.67
C LYS A 408 18.03 2.93 8.09
N VAL A 409 17.00 2.10 8.22
CA VAL A 409 15.61 2.42 7.88
C VAL A 409 14.74 2.19 9.10
N LYS A 410 13.94 3.18 9.49
CA LYS A 410 12.90 3.04 10.53
C LYS A 410 11.50 3.08 9.92
N PHE A 411 10.63 2.17 10.32
CA PHE A 411 9.22 2.13 9.96
C PHE A 411 8.37 2.38 11.21
N TYR A 412 7.64 3.49 11.27
CA TYR A 412 6.70 3.80 12.35
C TYR A 412 5.29 3.33 12.00
N ILE A 413 4.85 2.25 12.66
CA ILE A 413 3.66 1.47 12.32
C ILE A 413 2.59 1.61 13.41
N GLY A 414 1.32 1.73 12.99
CA GLY A 414 0.17 1.96 13.87
C GLY A 414 -0.86 0.82 13.92
N ASN A 415 -0.74 -0.22 13.08
CA ASN A 415 -1.55 -1.44 13.13
C ASN A 415 -0.88 -2.60 12.36
N ASP A 416 -1.41 -3.82 12.52
CA ASP A 416 -0.80 -5.04 11.94
C ASP A 416 -0.81 -5.10 10.41
N VAL A 417 -1.86 -4.59 9.74
CA VAL A 417 -1.94 -4.51 8.26
C VAL A 417 -0.79 -3.68 7.70
N LYS A 418 -0.43 -2.59 8.37
CA LYS A 418 0.71 -1.75 7.99
C LYS A 418 2.04 -2.41 8.31
N ARG A 419 2.09 -3.29 9.32
CA ARG A 419 3.32 -4.04 9.65
C ARG A 419 3.73 -4.98 8.51
N TYR A 420 2.77 -5.60 7.84
CA TYR A 420 3.00 -6.40 6.64
C TYR A 420 3.62 -5.57 5.51
N GLN A 421 2.99 -4.44 5.14
CA GLN A 421 3.49 -3.57 4.08
C GLN A 421 4.91 -3.06 4.38
N ALA A 422 5.21 -2.79 5.65
CA ALA A 422 6.53 -2.36 6.09
C ALA A 422 7.60 -3.42 5.83
N ARG A 423 7.28 -4.69 6.10
CA ARG A 423 8.19 -5.82 5.89
C ARG A 423 8.46 -6.05 4.40
N VAL A 424 7.43 -5.96 3.55
CA VAL A 424 7.60 -6.07 2.09
C VAL A 424 8.50 -4.95 1.56
N ALA A 425 8.28 -3.71 1.99
CA ALA A 425 9.13 -2.58 1.62
C ALA A 425 10.57 -2.76 2.12
N ALA A 426 10.75 -3.23 3.35
CA ALA A 426 12.06 -3.51 3.93
C ALA A 426 12.84 -4.56 3.14
N LYS A 427 12.19 -5.66 2.74
CA LYS A 427 12.79 -6.72 1.90
C LYS A 427 13.23 -6.16 0.55
N ARG A 428 12.35 -5.42 -0.13
CA ARG A 428 12.67 -4.75 -1.42
C ARG A 428 13.89 -3.84 -1.30
N ILE A 429 14.01 -3.07 -0.22
CA ILE A 429 15.18 -2.21 0.02
C ILE A 429 16.47 -3.03 0.10
N CYS A 430 16.47 -4.09 0.92
CA CYS A 430 17.64 -4.97 1.06
C CYS A 430 18.02 -5.65 -0.26
N ASP A 431 17.03 -6.15 -1.00
CA ASP A 431 17.24 -6.84 -2.29
C ASP A 431 17.87 -5.90 -3.32
N ILE A 432 17.39 -4.65 -3.41
CA ILE A 432 17.93 -3.66 -4.35
C ILE A 432 19.34 -3.20 -3.95
N LEU A 433 19.59 -3.01 -2.65
CA LEU A 433 20.91 -2.64 -2.15
C LEU A 433 21.93 -3.78 -2.25
N GLY A 434 21.48 -5.03 -2.41
CA GLY A 434 22.35 -6.22 -2.41
C GLY A 434 23.06 -6.44 -1.08
N ARG A 435 22.60 -5.82 0.01
CA ARG A 435 23.20 -5.93 1.35
C ARG A 435 22.19 -5.70 2.46
N ILE A 436 22.50 -6.22 3.65
CA ILE A 436 21.70 -6.04 4.85
C ILE A 436 21.94 -4.63 5.42
N ILE A 437 20.84 -3.97 5.81
CA ILE A 437 20.84 -2.70 6.53
C ILE A 437 20.06 -2.83 7.84
N ASN A 438 20.28 -1.91 8.78
CA ASN A 438 19.53 -1.91 10.02
C ASN A 438 18.07 -1.49 9.76
N ILE A 439 17.12 -2.40 10.00
CA ILE A 439 15.69 -2.15 9.84
C ILE A 439 15.03 -2.16 11.22
N GLU A 440 14.42 -1.05 11.60
CA GLU A 440 13.65 -0.93 12.85
C GLU A 440 12.16 -0.77 12.54
N PHE A 441 11.33 -1.63 13.16
CA PHE A 441 9.88 -1.49 13.14
C PHE A 441 9.43 -0.87 14.47
N CYS A 442 9.15 0.42 14.47
CA CYS A 442 8.71 1.18 15.63
C CYS A 442 7.18 1.14 15.74
N GLY A 443 6.64 0.47 16.74
CA GLY A 443 5.20 0.51 17.05
C GLY A 443 4.83 1.73 17.90
N LYS A 444 3.56 2.14 17.86
CA LYS A 444 2.95 2.85 18.99
C LYS A 444 2.59 1.83 20.07
N GLU A 445 3.54 1.42 20.91
CA GLU A 445 3.18 0.78 22.17
C GLU A 445 4.01 1.38 23.32
N ASN A 446 3.32 1.69 24.42
CA ASN A 446 3.80 2.10 25.74
C ASN A 446 3.86 3.60 26.06
N THR A 447 2.68 4.20 26.24
CA THR A 447 2.39 4.95 27.48
C THR A 447 1.03 4.52 28.02
N ILE A 448 0.98 3.36 28.66
CA ILE A 448 0.06 3.10 29.77
C ILE A 448 0.96 2.55 30.87
N ASN A 449 1.19 3.36 31.90
CA ASN A 449 1.68 2.84 33.18
C ASN A 449 0.48 2.20 33.88
N ILE A 450 0.38 0.87 33.85
CA ILE A 450 -0.20 0.04 34.92
C ILE A 450 0.59 -1.26 34.97
#